data_AF-A0A9W8NRA1-F1
#
_entry.id   AF-A0A9W8NRA1-F1
#
_cell.length_a   1.000
_cell.length_b   1.000
_cell.length_c   1.000
_cell.angle_alpha   90.00
_cell.angle_beta   90.00
_cell.angle_gamma   90.00
#
_symmetry.space_group_name_H-M   'P 1'
#
loop_
_entity.id
_entity.type
_entity.pdbx_description
1 polymer ?
#
loop_
_entity_poly.entity_id
_entity_poly.type
_entity_poly.pdbx_seq_one_letter_code
_entity_poly.pdbx_strand_id
1 'polypeptide(L)'
;MLTRIPEGVLLPEEVDLIAFVVINRGKAFAWSYSEKGYFSRDYYPDYEIPVIEHIPWQSRPIPIPKAIEADVITTIRDNEAAGRFEPTTSSYRSSLFAVAKKPGSIPPVRLVIDMQPLNAVTVRDSSLVPNLNEFAESFLGHSMYGLFDLYSGFD
;
A
#
# COMPACT_ATOMS: atom_id res chain seq x y z
N MET A 1 -5.93 10.50 17.28
CA MET A 1 -6.61 11.15 16.14
C MET A 1 -7.23 12.46 16.58
N LEU A 2 -8.18 12.45 17.51
CA LEU A 2 -8.90 13.64 18.00
C LEU A 2 -8.00 14.69 18.66
N THR A 3 -6.94 14.27 19.34
CA THR A 3 -5.95 15.17 20.00
C THR A 3 -5.11 16.01 19.05
N ARG A 4 -5.18 15.77 17.73
CA ARG A 4 -4.49 16.57 16.71
C ARG A 4 -5.36 17.67 16.12
N ILE A 5 -6.64 17.72 16.48
CA ILE A 5 -7.59 18.73 16.01
C ILE A 5 -7.40 19.98 16.90
N PRO A 6 -7.22 21.18 16.33
CA PRO A 6 -7.11 22.40 17.11
C PRO A 6 -8.35 22.66 17.97
N GLU A 7 -8.15 23.25 19.15
CA GLU A 7 -9.25 23.62 20.04
C GLU A 7 -10.21 24.61 19.36
N GLY A 8 -11.51 24.44 19.60
CA GLY A 8 -12.57 25.30 19.04
C GLY A 8 -12.96 25.01 17.59
N VAL A 9 -12.32 24.06 16.91
CA VAL A 9 -12.69 23.64 15.54
C VAL A 9 -13.94 22.77 15.53
N LEU A 10 -14.11 21.91 16.54
CA LEU A 10 -15.25 21.02 16.69
C LEU A 10 -15.98 21.31 18.00
N LEU A 11 -17.31 21.21 17.97
CA LEU A 11 -18.14 21.21 19.16
C LEU A 11 -17.95 19.90 19.94
N PRO A 12 -18.16 19.90 21.27
CA PRO A 12 -18.09 18.69 22.08
C PRO A 12 -18.94 17.54 21.51
N GLU A 13 -20.15 17.85 21.03
CA GLU A 13 -21.07 16.87 20.45
C GLU A 13 -20.54 16.27 19.13
N GLU A 14 -19.81 17.04 18.33
CA GLU A 14 -19.18 16.55 17.09
C GLU A 14 -18.01 15.61 17.40
N VAL A 15 -17.24 15.92 18.43
CA VAL A 15 -16.16 15.04 18.92
C VAL A 15 -16.73 13.71 19.39
N ASP A 16 -17.80 13.73 20.18
CA ASP A 16 -18.50 12.54 20.66
C ASP A 16 -19.06 11.70 19.51
N LEU A 17 -19.66 12.35 18.50
CA LEU A 17 -20.17 11.67 17.32
C LEU A 17 -19.04 10.99 16.53
N ILE A 18 -17.91 11.67 16.28
CA ILE A 18 -16.77 11.08 15.58
C ILE A 18 -16.22 9.89 16.36
N ALA A 19 -16.05 10.03 17.68
CA ALA A 19 -15.60 8.93 18.53
C ALA A 19 -16.54 7.73 18.46
N PHE A 20 -17.85 7.98 18.56
CA PHE A 20 -18.89 6.95 18.44
C PHE A 20 -18.80 6.23 17.09
N VAL A 21 -18.71 6.97 15.97
CA VAL A 21 -18.62 6.38 14.63
C VAL A 21 -17.36 5.55 14.48
N VAL A 22 -16.19 6.05 14.87
CA VAL A 22 -14.91 5.33 14.76
C VAL A 22 -14.93 4.05 15.59
N ILE A 23 -15.45 4.09 16.81
CA ILE A 23 -15.54 2.91 17.68
C ILE A 23 -16.54 1.91 17.09
N ASN A 24 -17.74 2.36 16.73
CA ASN A 24 -18.80 1.48 16.21
C ASN A 24 -18.45 0.88 14.84
N ARG A 25 -17.62 1.58 14.06
CA ARG A 25 -17.10 1.12 12.75
C ARG A 25 -15.65 0.68 12.84
N GLY A 26 -15.15 0.28 14.02
CA GLY A 26 -13.74 -0.05 14.24
C GLY A 26 -13.17 -1.06 13.24
N LYS A 27 -13.98 -2.01 12.77
CA LYS A 27 -13.59 -3.01 11.75
C LYS A 27 -13.30 -2.44 10.36
N ALA A 28 -13.71 -1.20 10.07
CA ALA A 28 -13.43 -0.53 8.81
C ALA A 28 -12.04 0.14 8.79
N PHE A 29 -11.38 0.25 9.95
CA PHE A 29 -10.07 0.88 10.08
C PHE A 29 -9.01 -0.19 10.33
N ALA A 30 -7.89 -0.09 9.63
CA ALA A 30 -6.70 -0.88 9.91
C ALA A 30 -5.64 0.02 10.55
N TRP A 31 -5.18 -0.36 11.74
CA TRP A 31 -4.10 0.32 12.47
C TRP A 31 -2.75 -0.38 12.27
N SER A 32 -2.79 -1.62 11.82
CA SER A 32 -1.63 -2.46 11.53
C SER A 32 -1.88 -3.35 10.31
N TYR A 33 -0.81 -3.92 9.74
CA TYR A 33 -0.93 -4.83 8.59
C TYR A 33 -1.77 -6.08 8.88
N SER A 34 -1.82 -6.56 10.14
CA SER A 34 -2.63 -7.72 10.51
C SER A 34 -4.14 -7.44 10.52
N GLU A 35 -4.54 -6.17 10.56
CA GLU A 35 -5.95 -5.75 10.51
C GLU A 35 -6.40 -5.37 9.10
N LYS A 36 -5.48 -5.39 8.12
CA LYS A 36 -5.78 -5.10 6.73
C LYS A 36 -6.82 -6.09 6.21
N GLY A 37 -7.89 -5.57 5.60
CA GLY A 37 -8.88 -6.40 4.92
C GLY A 37 -8.37 -6.89 3.56
N TYR A 38 -8.95 -7.98 3.07
CA TYR A 38 -8.75 -8.46 1.71
C TYR A 38 -10.09 -8.42 0.97
N PHE A 39 -10.05 -8.20 -0.34
CA PHE A 39 -11.25 -8.39 -1.16
C PHE A 39 -11.66 -9.86 -1.14
N SER A 40 -12.96 -10.12 -0.99
CA SER A 40 -13.45 -11.50 -1.08
C SER A 40 -13.27 -12.01 -2.50
N ARG A 41 -12.70 -13.22 -2.61
CA ARG A 41 -12.50 -13.93 -3.88
C ARG A 41 -13.81 -14.25 -4.61
N ASP A 42 -14.94 -14.20 -3.90
CA ASP A 42 -16.27 -14.37 -4.50
C ASP A 42 -16.64 -13.21 -5.44
N TYR A 43 -16.10 -12.01 -5.18
CA TYR A 43 -16.37 -10.80 -5.96
C TYR A 43 -15.15 -10.35 -6.78
N TYR A 44 -13.94 -10.59 -6.25
CA TYR A 44 -12.68 -10.20 -6.87
C TYR A 44 -11.77 -11.43 -6.92
N PRO A 45 -11.86 -12.25 -7.99
CA PRO A 45 -10.96 -13.39 -8.16
C PRO A 45 -9.51 -12.91 -8.33
N ASP A 46 -8.57 -13.85 -8.20
CA ASP A 46 -7.14 -13.56 -8.37
C ASP A 46 -6.88 -12.92 -9.75
N TYR A 47 -6.13 -11.83 -9.76
CA TYR A 47 -5.89 -11.04 -10.97
C TYR A 47 -4.83 -11.69 -11.86
N GLU A 48 -5.19 -11.98 -13.10
CA GLU A 48 -4.25 -12.45 -14.12
C GLU A 48 -3.63 -11.27 -14.86
N ILE A 49 -2.30 -11.13 -14.80
CA ILE A 49 -1.58 -10.03 -15.45
C ILE A 49 -1.46 -10.34 -16.96
N PRO A 50 -2.09 -9.56 -17.86
CA PRO A 50 -1.99 -9.79 -19.28
C PRO A 50 -0.60 -9.38 -19.79
N VAL A 51 0.06 -10.27 -20.53
CA VAL A 51 1.40 -10.07 -21.07
C VAL A 51 1.44 -10.42 -22.56
N ILE A 52 2.30 -9.74 -23.32
CA ILE A 52 2.61 -10.13 -24.71
C ILE A 52 3.54 -11.35 -24.73
N GLU A 53 3.74 -11.97 -25.89
CA GLU A 53 4.75 -13.03 -26.03
C GLU A 53 6.15 -12.49 -25.70
N HIS A 54 6.84 -13.15 -24.77
CA HIS A 54 8.17 -12.76 -24.32
C HIS A 54 8.94 -13.94 -23.72
N ILE A 55 10.22 -13.72 -23.45
CA ILE A 55 11.09 -14.68 -22.78
C ILE A 55 11.23 -14.25 -21.32
N PRO A 56 11.07 -15.17 -20.34
CA PRO A 56 11.33 -14.86 -18.94
C PRO A 56 12.76 -14.35 -18.71
N TRP A 57 12.93 -13.38 -17.80
CA TRP A 57 14.23 -12.78 -17.52
C TRP A 57 14.78 -13.18 -16.16
N GLN A 58 16.11 -13.11 -16.05
CA GLN A 58 16.82 -13.28 -14.79
C GLN A 58 17.79 -12.11 -14.59
N SER A 59 17.35 -11.12 -13.81
CA SER A 59 18.17 -9.98 -13.43
C SER A 59 19.07 -10.33 -12.26
N ARG A 60 20.29 -9.80 -12.27
CA ARG A 60 21.24 -9.96 -11.16
C ARG A 60 20.74 -9.19 -9.93
N PRO A 61 20.88 -9.74 -8.72
CA PRO A 61 20.57 -8.99 -7.49
C PRO A 61 21.43 -7.73 -7.38
N ILE A 62 20.83 -6.63 -6.92
CA ILE A 62 21.58 -5.41 -6.59
C ILE A 62 22.21 -5.64 -5.20
N PRO A 63 23.52 -5.37 -5.02
CA PRO A 63 24.16 -5.53 -3.72
C PRO A 63 23.48 -4.66 -2.64
N ILE A 64 23.11 -5.28 -1.52
CA ILE A 64 22.52 -4.57 -0.38
C ILE A 64 23.67 -4.00 0.48
N PRO A 65 23.63 -2.70 0.83
CA PRO A 65 24.61 -2.11 1.74
C PRO A 65 24.63 -2.82 3.09
N LYS A 66 25.82 -3.16 3.59
CA LYS A 66 26.01 -3.87 4.87
C LYS A 66 25.37 -3.17 6.06
N ALA A 67 25.30 -1.85 6.03
CA ALA A 67 24.67 -1.05 7.09
C ALA A 67 23.17 -1.33 7.29
N ILE A 68 22.45 -1.80 6.26
CA ILE A 68 21.00 -2.04 6.30
C ILE A 68 20.63 -3.51 6.07
N GLU A 69 21.62 -4.40 5.98
CA GLU A 69 21.41 -5.82 5.64
C GLU A 69 20.52 -6.53 6.66
N ALA A 70 20.75 -6.30 7.96
CA ALA A 70 19.93 -6.87 9.02
C ALA A 70 18.47 -6.40 8.94
N ASP A 71 18.25 -5.10 8.70
CA ASP A 71 16.91 -4.50 8.55
C ASP A 71 16.17 -5.08 7.34
N VAL A 72 16.88 -5.32 6.23
CA VAL A 72 16.31 -5.95 5.03
C VAL A 72 15.89 -7.38 5.32
N ILE A 73 16.73 -8.18 5.99
CA ILE A 73 16.41 -9.57 6.34
C ILE A 73 15.17 -9.62 7.23
N THR A 74 15.11 -8.78 8.26
CA THR A 74 13.94 -8.70 9.14
C THR A 74 12.69 -8.31 8.35
N THR A 75 12.79 -7.29 7.50
CA THR A 75 11.65 -6.85 6.68
C THR A 75 11.15 -7.96 5.75
N ILE A 76 12.03 -8.75 5.13
CA ILE A 76 11.62 -9.89 4.29
C ILE A 76 10.84 -10.92 5.12
N ARG A 77 11.36 -11.29 6.30
CA ARG A 77 10.72 -12.27 7.20
C ARG A 77 9.36 -11.78 7.71
N ASP A 78 9.26 -10.50 8.05
CA ASP A 78 8.00 -9.90 8.49
C ASP A 78 6.95 -9.92 7.37
N ASN A 79 7.35 -9.66 6.11
CA ASN A 79 6.46 -9.76 4.97
C ASN A 79 6.06 -11.20 4.64
N GLU A 80 6.96 -12.17 4.83
CA GLU A 80 6.64 -13.61 4.72
C GLU A 80 5.64 -14.03 5.80
N ALA A 81 5.87 -13.65 7.06
CA ALA A 81 4.96 -13.94 8.18
C ALA A 81 3.58 -13.27 8.01
N ALA A 82 3.54 -12.10 7.36
CA ALA A 82 2.29 -11.42 7.01
C ALA A 82 1.59 -12.02 5.78
N GLY A 83 2.18 -13.02 5.11
CA GLY A 83 1.62 -13.67 3.92
C GLY A 83 1.75 -12.87 2.62
N ARG A 84 2.56 -11.81 2.60
CA ARG A 84 2.81 -11.00 1.40
C ARG A 84 3.87 -11.62 0.49
N PHE A 85 4.87 -12.26 1.09
CA PHE A 85 5.93 -12.96 0.37
C PHE A 85 5.84 -14.46 0.62
N GLU A 86 6.20 -15.25 -0.38
CA GLU A 86 6.31 -16.68 -0.27
C GLU A 86 7.56 -17.18 -1.03
N PRO A 87 8.20 -18.27 -0.56
CA PRO A 87 9.21 -18.96 -1.34
C PRO A 87 8.63 -19.50 -2.64
N THR A 88 9.31 -19.27 -3.77
CA THR A 88 8.82 -19.71 -5.09
C THR A 88 9.95 -20.25 -5.97
N THR A 89 9.59 -21.07 -6.95
CA THR A 89 10.45 -21.48 -8.06
C THR A 89 9.91 -20.85 -9.34
N SER A 90 10.58 -19.80 -9.83
CA SER A 90 10.10 -19.04 -10.99
C SER A 90 11.17 -18.92 -12.07
N SER A 91 10.72 -18.87 -13.33
CA SER A 91 11.57 -18.51 -14.48
C SER A 91 11.87 -17.01 -14.54
N TYR A 92 11.11 -16.21 -13.78
CA TYR A 92 11.30 -14.77 -13.64
C TYR A 92 12.10 -14.44 -12.38
N ARG A 93 13.07 -13.54 -12.52
CA ARG A 93 13.75 -12.90 -11.38
C ARG A 93 14.01 -11.44 -11.69
N SER A 94 13.33 -10.55 -10.97
CA SER A 94 13.62 -9.13 -10.97
C SER A 94 14.65 -8.77 -9.90
N SER A 95 15.39 -7.67 -10.13
CA SER A 95 16.30 -7.12 -9.14
C SER A 95 15.52 -6.52 -7.97
N LEU A 96 16.06 -6.63 -6.76
CA LEU A 96 15.53 -6.02 -5.55
C LEU A 96 16.57 -5.05 -5.00
N PHE A 97 16.15 -3.88 -4.54
CA PHE A 97 16.98 -2.97 -3.75
C PHE A 97 16.21 -2.43 -2.56
N ALA A 98 16.94 -1.99 -1.53
CA ALA A 98 16.37 -1.49 -0.30
C ALA A 98 16.68 -0.01 -0.11
N VAL A 99 15.69 0.75 0.34
CA VAL A 99 15.81 2.19 0.62
C VAL A 99 15.57 2.42 2.10
N ALA A 100 16.56 2.96 2.80
CA ALA A 100 16.43 3.35 4.20
C ALA A 100 15.37 4.45 4.36
N LYS A 101 14.52 4.31 5.38
CA LYS A 101 13.53 5.32 5.76
C LYS A 101 14.10 6.28 6.79
N LYS A 102 13.33 7.30 7.16
CA LYS A 102 13.73 8.26 8.21
C LYS A 102 13.97 7.49 9.52
N PRO A 103 14.93 7.89 10.35
CA PRO A 103 15.15 7.27 11.66
C PRO A 103 13.86 7.18 12.47
N GLY A 104 13.59 6.02 13.07
CA GLY A 104 12.34 5.74 13.80
C GLY A 104 11.15 5.31 12.93
N SER A 105 11.32 5.16 11.61
CA SER A 105 10.28 4.58 10.75
C SER A 105 10.15 3.08 10.99
N ILE A 106 8.91 2.58 10.95
CA ILE A 106 8.59 1.15 11.01
C ILE A 106 7.77 0.83 9.75
N PRO A 107 8.28 0.00 8.80
CA PRO A 107 9.60 -0.63 8.81
C PRO A 107 10.76 0.37 8.55
N PRO A 108 11.98 0.03 8.99
CA PRO A 108 13.17 0.89 8.84
C PRO A 108 13.67 1.00 7.39
N VAL A 109 13.33 0.03 6.55
CA VAL A 109 13.65 0.01 5.11
C VAL A 109 12.41 -0.26 4.28
N ARG A 110 12.40 0.25 3.04
CA ARG A 110 11.44 -0.15 2.01
C ARG A 110 12.14 -1.04 0.99
N LEU A 111 11.56 -2.20 0.75
CA LEU A 111 11.97 -3.10 -0.32
C LEU A 111 11.33 -2.64 -1.63
N VAL A 112 12.14 -2.50 -2.67
CA VAL A 112 11.69 -2.10 -4.00
C VAL A 112 12.12 -3.17 -4.99
N ILE A 113 11.15 -3.74 -5.69
CA ILE A 113 11.37 -4.70 -6.77
C ILE A 113 11.40 -3.90 -8.07
N ASP A 114 12.42 -4.13 -8.88
CA ASP A 114 12.50 -3.55 -10.22
C ASP A 114 11.52 -4.25 -11.16
N MET A 115 10.36 -3.64 -11.33
CA MET A 115 9.28 -4.13 -12.18
C MET A 115 9.36 -3.58 -13.62
N GLN A 116 10.42 -2.84 -13.98
CA GLN A 116 10.56 -2.32 -15.35
C GLN A 116 10.52 -3.42 -16.42
N PRO A 117 11.16 -4.59 -16.25
CA PRO A 117 11.07 -5.67 -17.23
C PRO A 117 9.65 -6.23 -17.38
N LEU A 118 8.91 -6.40 -16.26
CA LEU A 118 7.52 -6.87 -16.31
C LEU A 118 6.64 -5.82 -16.99
N ASN A 119 6.76 -4.55 -16.59
CA ASN A 119 5.98 -3.46 -17.16
C ASN A 119 6.20 -3.28 -18.68
N ALA A 120 7.35 -3.69 -19.21
CA ALA A 120 7.64 -3.64 -20.64
C ALA A 120 6.86 -4.69 -21.45
N VAL A 121 6.47 -5.81 -20.82
CA VAL A 121 5.74 -6.91 -21.46
C VAL A 121 4.27 -6.96 -21.04
N THR A 122 3.88 -6.26 -19.97
CA THR A 122 2.48 -6.14 -19.54
C THR A 122 1.67 -5.34 -20.55
N VAL A 123 0.52 -5.90 -20.96
CA VAL A 123 -0.46 -5.19 -21.80
C VAL A 123 -1.04 -4.04 -20.98
N ARG A 124 -0.97 -2.82 -21.52
CA ARG A 124 -1.44 -1.63 -20.82
C ARG A 124 -2.96 -1.58 -20.83
N ASP A 125 -3.53 -1.40 -19.66
CA ASP A 125 -4.94 -1.10 -19.55
C ASP A 125 -5.24 0.35 -19.98
N SER A 126 -6.45 0.55 -20.50
CA SER A 126 -6.90 1.86 -20.99
C SER A 126 -7.60 2.69 -19.92
N SER A 127 -7.85 2.14 -18.73
CA SER A 127 -8.42 2.91 -17.63
C SER A 127 -7.40 3.95 -17.14
N LEU A 128 -7.72 5.21 -17.41
CA LEU A 128 -6.99 6.33 -16.89
C LEU A 128 -7.68 6.82 -15.62
N VAL A 129 -6.86 7.21 -14.65
CA VAL A 129 -7.35 7.91 -13.46
C VAL A 129 -8.05 9.20 -13.90
N PRO A 130 -9.19 9.58 -13.31
CA PRO A 130 -9.85 10.84 -13.63
C PRO A 130 -8.93 12.04 -13.45
N ASN A 131 -9.23 13.14 -14.15
CA ASN A 131 -8.50 14.39 -13.98
C ASN A 131 -8.63 14.87 -12.53
N LEU A 132 -7.49 15.09 -11.87
CA LEU A 132 -7.47 15.45 -10.45
C LEU A 132 -8.18 16.77 -10.15
N ASN A 133 -8.07 17.77 -11.03
CA ASN A 133 -8.71 19.06 -10.82
C ASN A 133 -10.22 18.95 -10.97
N GLU A 134 -10.69 18.27 -12.02
CA GLU A 134 -12.14 18.04 -12.21
C GLU A 134 -12.72 17.22 -11.06
N PHE A 135 -11.99 16.19 -10.61
CA PHE A 135 -12.36 15.41 -9.44
C PHE A 135 -12.45 16.29 -8.20
N ALA A 136 -11.45 17.12 -7.92
CA ALA A 136 -11.46 18.02 -6.76
C ALA A 136 -12.57 19.09 -6.84
N GLU A 137 -12.80 19.65 -8.02
CA GLU A 137 -13.86 20.64 -8.27
C GLU A 137 -15.25 20.06 -8.05
N SER A 138 -15.45 18.76 -8.30
CA SER A 138 -16.74 18.10 -8.05
C SER A 138 -17.20 18.16 -6.59
N PHE A 139 -16.27 18.43 -5.66
CA PHE A 139 -16.56 18.57 -4.24
C PHE A 139 -16.74 20.02 -3.77
N LEU A 140 -16.69 21.02 -4.66
CA LEU A 140 -16.84 22.43 -4.26
C LEU A 140 -18.22 22.71 -3.66
N GLY A 141 -18.24 23.55 -2.62
CA GLY A 141 -19.48 24.02 -1.97
C GLY A 141 -20.00 23.12 -0.85
N HIS A 142 -19.32 22.01 -0.52
CA HIS A 142 -19.63 21.25 0.68
C HIS A 142 -19.10 21.94 1.94
N SER A 143 -19.90 21.88 3.01
CA SER A 143 -19.54 22.44 4.32
C SER A 143 -18.52 21.60 5.09
N MET A 144 -18.37 20.32 4.73
CA MET A 144 -17.49 19.37 5.41
C MET A 144 -16.90 18.37 4.41
N TYR A 145 -15.62 18.04 4.61
CA TYR A 145 -14.89 17.06 3.80
C TYR A 145 -14.33 15.95 4.68
N GLY A 146 -14.47 14.71 4.22
CA GLY A 146 -13.84 13.54 4.82
C GLY A 146 -12.84 12.93 3.86
N LEU A 147 -11.59 12.78 4.29
CA LEU A 147 -10.56 12.10 3.50
C LEU A 147 -10.20 10.79 4.20
N PHE A 148 -10.28 9.71 3.44
CA PHE A 148 -9.89 8.37 3.86
C PHE A 148 -8.83 7.86 2.91
N ASP A 149 -7.85 7.16 3.45
CA ASP A 149 -6.83 6.47 2.68
C ASP A 149 -6.96 4.97 2.90
N LEU A 150 -6.80 4.20 1.82
CA LEU A 150 -6.81 2.74 1.91
C LEU A 150 -5.46 2.27 2.42
N TYR A 151 -5.44 1.74 3.64
CA TYR A 151 -4.23 1.16 4.21
C TYR A 151 -3.78 -0.02 3.35
N SER A 152 -2.64 0.16 2.66
CA SER A 152 -2.06 -0.87 1.79
C SER A 152 -2.98 -1.29 0.63
N GLY A 153 -3.69 -0.35 0.00
CA GLY A 153 -4.78 -0.64 -0.96
C GLY A 153 -4.46 -1.45 -2.22
N PHE A 154 -3.19 -1.78 -2.51
CA PHE A 154 -2.83 -2.70 -3.59
C PHE A 154 -2.66 -4.16 -3.15
N ASP A 155 -2.38 -4.39 -1.86
CA ASP A 155 -2.13 -5.73 -1.32
C ASP A 155 -3.45 -6.32 -0.80
#